data_AF-A0A8H3TXM3-F1
#
_entry.id   AF-A0A8H3TXM3-F1
#
_cell.length_a   1.000
_cell.length_b   1.000
_cell.length_c   1.000
_cell.angle_alpha   90.00
_cell.angle_beta   90.00
_cell.angle_gamma   90.00
#
_symmetry.space_group_name_H-M   'P 1'
#
loop_
_entity.id
_entity.type
_entity.pdbx_description
1 polymer ?
#
loop_
_entity_poly.entity_id
_entity_poly.type
_entity_poly.pdbx_seq_one_letter_code
_entity_poly.pdbx_strand_id
1 'polypeptide(L)'
;MPPFGAFSPFCSSPLAGVDISSPLPHCNILFSALLGVSSPAALSRLFPRPIQIYGNRTINDPAASDPASREVDPSANVDDPLVRAYLERAGTGVGVACDVGRAGVGGSLGDIAQIVVCGACVGFVLWLASVPLQLKDDTCSWRRTRIQGFAVTLIFKILTTGNVLQQGSAALSVTSSIHLGLLSLMAWILLVNASVAFQLLEDGSPSALLVLYAGGAVAFTLSAFFALDQAFGISELFAFEPGSASERDLVNEAMMVLGLLWPYTAVVVYFLVMAYVVYFRLRETRPLVWFTVSFLFFAAGQAAQFLASQPLCKISDARLTAGFLNTLLETVSSGMLFVAWRSITEDDWYDDVYGSEEALKGGAGEPYAYAY
;
A
#
# COMPACT_ATOMS: atom_id res chain seq x y z
N MET A 1 -10.53 16.84 -27.92
CA MET A 1 -9.86 15.66 -27.33
C MET A 1 -8.62 16.15 -26.60
N PRO A 2 -8.61 16.16 -25.26
CA PRO A 2 -7.38 16.48 -24.53
C PRO A 2 -6.35 15.34 -24.72
N PRO A 3 -5.05 15.65 -24.73
CA PRO A 3 -3.98 14.67 -24.94
C PRO A 3 -3.90 13.68 -23.76
N PHE A 4 -3.51 12.44 -24.07
CA PHE A 4 -3.19 11.41 -23.09
C PHE A 4 -2.14 11.96 -22.10
N GLY A 5 -2.52 12.09 -20.82
CA GLY A 5 -1.66 12.60 -19.75
C GLY A 5 -2.06 13.94 -19.12
N ALA A 6 -3.13 14.60 -19.59
CA ALA A 6 -3.64 15.82 -18.95
C ALA A 6 -4.51 15.51 -17.72
N PHE A 7 -3.91 15.45 -16.53
CA PHE A 7 -4.63 15.27 -15.25
C PHE A 7 -5.12 16.60 -14.62
N SER A 8 -5.05 17.73 -15.34
CA SER A 8 -5.58 19.03 -14.87
C SER A 8 -7.05 19.05 -14.44
N PRO A 9 -7.97 18.20 -14.96
CA PRO A 9 -9.35 18.18 -14.47
C PRO A 9 -9.48 17.56 -13.07
N PHE A 10 -8.49 16.78 -12.60
CA PHE A 10 -8.55 16.13 -11.29
C PHE A 10 -8.15 17.06 -10.13
N CYS A 11 -7.43 18.15 -10.41
CA CYS A 11 -6.88 19.03 -9.38
C CYS A 11 -7.41 20.48 -9.44
N SER A 12 -8.22 20.84 -10.45
CA SER A 12 -8.65 22.23 -10.61
C SER A 12 -9.96 22.37 -11.39
N SER A 13 -11.08 21.97 -10.80
CA SER A 13 -12.39 22.68 -10.90
C SER A 13 -13.56 21.81 -10.42
N PRO A 14 -14.60 22.41 -9.83
CA PRO A 14 -15.82 21.71 -9.44
C PRO A 14 -16.67 21.51 -10.71
N LEU A 15 -16.51 20.38 -11.40
CA LEU A 15 -17.48 20.00 -12.42
C LEU A 15 -18.75 19.46 -11.71
N ALA A 16 -19.84 20.21 -11.87
CA ALA A 16 -21.22 19.77 -11.59
C ALA A 16 -21.56 19.42 -10.13
N GLY A 17 -21.21 20.28 -9.16
CA GLY A 17 -21.77 20.24 -7.81
C GLY A 17 -21.31 19.05 -6.96
N VAL A 18 -20.27 18.34 -7.38
CA VAL A 18 -19.63 17.29 -6.59
C VAL A 18 -18.29 17.83 -6.09
N ASP A 19 -18.21 18.15 -4.80
CA ASP A 19 -16.93 18.43 -4.13
C ASP A 19 -16.10 17.15 -4.10
N ILE A 20 -15.20 17.01 -5.07
CA ILE A 20 -14.10 16.04 -5.02
C ILE A 20 -12.90 16.77 -4.38
N SER A 21 -13.02 17.09 -3.09
CA SER A 21 -11.86 17.38 -2.26
C SER A 21 -11.16 16.06 -1.96
N SER A 22 -10.40 15.54 -2.93
CA SER A 22 -9.41 14.52 -2.63
C SER A 22 -8.23 15.21 -1.94
N PRO A 23 -7.94 14.94 -0.65
CA PRO A 23 -6.76 15.48 0.01
C PRO A 23 -5.55 14.72 -0.51
N LEU A 24 -5.02 15.11 -1.67
CA LEU A 24 -3.86 14.42 -2.27
C LEU A 24 -2.68 15.40 -2.41
N PRO A 25 -1.78 15.46 -1.40
CA PRO A 25 -0.48 16.13 -1.53
C PRO A 25 0.41 15.48 -2.62
N HIS A 26 0.13 14.23 -2.99
CA HIS A 26 0.97 13.43 -3.90
C HIS A 26 0.85 13.82 -5.37
N CYS A 27 -0.23 14.52 -5.77
CA CYS A 27 -0.42 14.92 -7.17
C CYS A 27 0.53 16.03 -7.62
N ASN A 28 1.19 16.73 -6.69
CA ASN A 28 1.89 17.96 -7.02
C ASN A 28 3.43 17.84 -6.97
N ILE A 29 3.98 17.03 -6.06
CA ILE A 29 5.45 16.92 -5.89
C ILE A 29 6.08 16.11 -7.04
N LEU A 30 5.48 14.97 -7.42
CA LEU A 30 5.99 14.14 -8.51
C LEU A 30 5.86 14.84 -9.88
N PHE A 31 4.77 15.59 -10.10
CA PHE A 31 4.51 16.32 -11.34
C PHE A 31 5.34 17.61 -11.47
N SER A 32 5.60 18.35 -10.38
CA SER A 32 6.46 19.54 -10.44
C SER A 32 7.91 19.18 -10.73
N ALA A 33 8.38 18.04 -10.21
CA ALA A 33 9.74 17.53 -10.44
C ALA A 33 9.95 17.01 -11.86
N LEU A 34 8.97 16.33 -12.46
CA LEU A 34 9.06 15.79 -13.82
C LEU A 34 8.91 16.85 -14.93
N LEU A 35 8.23 17.97 -14.67
CA LEU A 35 7.93 19.00 -15.67
C LEU A 35 8.80 20.27 -15.58
N GLY A 36 9.77 20.32 -14.68
CA GLY A 36 10.79 21.38 -14.63
C GLY A 36 10.23 22.79 -14.39
N VAL A 37 9.14 22.93 -13.64
CA VAL A 37 8.53 24.24 -13.36
C VAL A 37 9.38 25.01 -12.34
N SER A 38 10.18 25.96 -12.83
CA SER A 38 11.23 26.70 -12.14
C SER A 38 10.76 27.96 -11.38
N SER A 39 9.52 27.97 -10.89
CA SER A 39 8.94 29.13 -10.19
C SER A 39 8.54 28.79 -8.75
N PRO A 40 9.24 29.30 -7.71
CA PRO A 40 8.90 29.06 -6.31
C PRO A 40 7.56 29.69 -5.88
N ALA A 41 6.97 30.58 -6.70
CA ALA A 41 5.65 31.16 -6.47
C ALA A 41 4.50 30.31 -7.01
N ALA A 42 4.76 29.31 -7.86
CA ALA A 42 3.76 28.37 -8.38
C ALA A 42 3.56 27.15 -7.46
N LEU A 43 4.56 26.83 -6.63
CA LEU A 43 4.52 25.76 -5.62
C LEU A 43 3.63 26.07 -4.39
N SER A 44 3.08 27.29 -4.29
CA SER A 44 2.29 27.74 -3.13
C SER A 44 0.77 27.65 -3.31
N ARG A 45 0.28 27.11 -4.44
CA ARG A 45 -1.16 26.82 -4.65
C ARG A 45 -1.45 25.31 -4.65
N LEU A 46 -0.72 24.61 -3.79
CA LEU A 46 -0.67 23.16 -3.66
C LEU A 46 -1.84 22.62 -2.81
N PHE A 47 -2.48 23.47 -2.02
CA PHE A 47 -3.54 23.11 -1.08
C PHE A 47 -4.70 24.11 -1.20
N PRO A 48 -5.96 23.63 -1.31
CA PRO A 48 -7.10 24.50 -1.10
C PRO A 48 -7.07 25.01 0.35
N ARG A 49 -7.21 26.34 0.51
CA ARG A 49 -7.36 27.03 1.79
C ARG A 49 -8.48 26.43 2.65
N PRO A 50 -8.47 26.77 3.96
CA PRO A 50 -7.98 25.87 4.99
C PRO A 50 -8.80 24.58 5.03
N ILE A 51 -8.13 23.44 5.06
CA ILE A 51 -8.77 22.23 5.61
C ILE A 51 -9.06 22.53 7.08
N GLN A 52 -10.32 22.81 7.40
CA GLN A 52 -10.73 22.85 8.79
C GLN A 52 -10.40 21.47 9.38
N ILE A 53 -9.43 21.43 10.29
CA ILE A 53 -8.98 20.22 10.99
C ILE A 53 -10.17 19.51 11.66
N TYR A 54 -11.19 20.30 11.99
CA TYR A 54 -12.55 19.88 12.29
C TYR A 54 -13.45 20.39 11.16
N GLY A 55 -13.81 19.54 10.19
CA GLY A 55 -14.84 19.94 9.23
C GLY A 55 -16.09 20.40 9.99
N ASN A 56 -16.74 21.47 9.51
CA ASN A 56 -17.99 22.02 10.06
C ASN A 56 -19.07 20.92 10.18
N ARG A 57 -19.03 20.17 11.28
CA ARG A 57 -19.88 19.01 11.53
C ARG A 57 -20.56 19.25 12.87
N THR A 58 -21.88 19.25 12.83
CA THR A 58 -22.73 19.46 13.98
C THR A 58 -22.90 18.13 14.72
N ILE A 59 -22.36 17.98 15.94
CA ILE A 59 -22.79 16.89 16.82
C ILE A 59 -24.24 17.15 17.20
N ASN A 60 -25.12 16.26 16.76
CA ASN A 60 -26.40 16.05 17.42
C ASN A 60 -26.10 15.17 18.64
N ASP A 61 -26.08 15.78 19.82
CA ASP A 61 -25.93 15.05 21.07
C ASP A 61 -27.31 14.50 21.48
N PRO A 62 -27.54 13.18 21.48
CA PRO A 62 -28.82 12.61 21.90
C PRO A 62 -29.09 12.78 23.40
N ALA A 63 -28.12 13.25 24.19
CA ALA A 63 -28.27 13.57 25.61
C ALA A 63 -28.45 15.06 25.91
N ALA A 64 -28.33 15.95 24.91
CA ALA A 64 -28.55 17.38 25.10
C ALA A 64 -30.05 17.71 24.98
N SER A 65 -30.59 18.32 26.03
CA SER A 65 -31.97 18.81 26.12
C SER A 65 -32.25 20.05 25.25
N ASP A 66 -31.31 20.45 24.40
CA ASP A 66 -31.40 21.61 23.52
C ASP A 66 -30.71 21.30 22.16
N PRO A 67 -31.41 21.38 21.02
CA PRO A 67 -30.89 20.98 19.70
C PRO A 67 -30.01 22.06 19.06
N ALA A 68 -29.14 22.70 19.84
CA ALA A 68 -28.19 23.68 19.34
C ALA A 68 -26.97 22.96 18.77
N SER A 69 -26.96 22.80 17.45
CA SER A 69 -25.80 22.39 16.66
C SER A 69 -24.60 23.31 16.91
N ARG A 70 -23.69 22.91 17.81
CA ARG A 70 -22.49 23.70 18.12
C ARG A 70 -21.35 23.27 17.20
N GLU A 71 -20.92 24.19 16.34
CA GLU A 71 -19.72 24.05 15.51
C GLU A 71 -18.49 23.94 16.43
N VAL A 72 -17.59 22.98 16.14
CA VAL A 72 -16.33 22.85 16.89
C VAL A 72 -15.42 23.98 16.45
N ASP A 73 -15.09 24.88 17.38
CA ASP A 73 -14.09 25.91 17.11
C ASP A 73 -12.74 25.24 16.82
N PRO A 74 -12.10 25.46 15.66
CA PRO A 74 -10.80 24.88 15.32
C PRO A 74 -9.65 25.36 16.22
N SER A 75 -9.89 26.34 17.10
CA SER A 75 -8.97 26.78 18.16
C SER A 75 -9.27 26.19 19.54
N ALA A 76 -10.29 25.31 19.65
CA ALA A 76 -10.65 24.68 20.91
C ALA A 76 -9.53 23.78 21.43
N ASN A 77 -9.27 23.89 22.73
CA ASN A 77 -8.27 23.08 23.42
C ASN A 77 -8.65 21.59 23.33
N VAL A 78 -7.67 20.69 23.20
CA VAL A 78 -7.88 19.22 23.16
C VAL A 78 -8.59 18.71 24.43
N ASP A 79 -8.51 19.49 25.51
CA ASP A 79 -9.20 19.24 26.77
C ASP A 79 -10.68 19.63 26.79
N ASP A 80 -11.19 20.28 25.74
CA ASP A 80 -12.61 20.58 25.63
C ASP A 80 -13.42 19.27 25.58
N PRO A 81 -14.42 19.08 26.47
CA PRO A 81 -15.24 17.88 26.50
C PRO A 81 -15.94 17.59 25.17
N LEU A 82 -16.26 18.62 24.39
CA LEU A 82 -16.86 18.49 23.07
C LEU A 82 -15.85 17.87 22.09
N VAL A 83 -14.62 18.39 22.03
CA VAL A 83 -13.53 17.86 21.20
C VAL A 83 -13.19 16.40 21.55
N ARG A 84 -13.17 16.06 22.84
CA ARG A 84 -12.96 14.67 23.30
C ARG A 84 -14.07 13.73 22.82
N ALA A 85 -15.34 14.16 22.90
CA ALA A 85 -16.47 13.38 22.40
C ALA A 85 -16.42 13.18 20.86
N TYR A 86 -15.88 14.15 20.10
CA TYR A 86 -15.60 13.97 18.68
C TYR A 86 -14.50 12.94 18.44
N LEU A 87 -13.35 13.04 19.11
CA LEU A 87 -12.22 12.12 18.96
C LEU A 87 -12.57 10.68 19.32
N GLU A 88 -13.50 10.47 20.24
CA GLU A 88 -14.00 9.14 20.59
C GLU A 88 -14.84 8.50 19.48
N ARG A 89 -15.54 9.31 18.67
CA ARG A 89 -16.43 8.86 17.60
C ARG A 89 -15.79 8.89 16.21
N ALA A 90 -14.79 9.74 16.01
CA ALA A 90 -14.13 9.96 14.73
C ALA A 90 -13.42 8.68 14.23
N GLY A 91 -13.40 8.51 12.92
CA GLY A 91 -12.66 7.46 12.24
C GLY A 91 -11.20 7.83 12.05
N THR A 92 -10.48 7.08 11.22
CA THR A 92 -9.10 7.41 10.90
C THR A 92 -9.04 8.41 9.73
N GLY A 93 -8.49 9.59 9.97
CA GLY A 93 -8.22 10.59 8.93
C GLY A 93 -8.35 12.01 9.45
N VAL A 94 -7.63 12.96 8.85
CA VAL A 94 -7.71 14.38 9.21
C VAL A 94 -8.26 15.15 8.02
N GLY A 95 -9.28 15.99 8.24
CA GLY A 95 -9.76 16.92 7.22
C GLY A 95 -10.51 16.30 6.03
N VAL A 96 -11.07 15.11 6.20
CA VAL A 96 -11.82 14.42 5.15
C VAL A 96 -13.30 14.88 5.13
N ALA A 97 -13.85 15.09 3.93
CA ALA A 97 -15.24 15.52 3.77
C ALA A 97 -16.24 14.47 4.25
N CYS A 98 -15.90 13.19 4.10
CA CYS A 98 -16.64 12.05 4.64
C CYS A 98 -15.67 11.09 5.35
N ASP A 99 -16.06 10.59 6.52
CA ASP A 99 -15.28 9.66 7.35
C ASP A 99 -16.18 8.63 8.02
N VAL A 100 -15.73 7.39 8.11
CA VAL A 100 -16.44 6.28 8.74
C VAL A 100 -16.15 6.28 10.24
N GLY A 101 -17.17 6.41 11.09
CA GLY A 101 -16.97 6.49 12.54
C GLY A 101 -16.34 5.24 13.16
N ARG A 102 -15.73 5.38 14.33
CA ARG A 102 -15.07 4.29 15.06
C ARG A 102 -16.03 3.13 15.39
N ALA A 103 -15.55 1.90 15.22
CA ALA A 103 -16.29 0.69 15.58
C ALA A 103 -16.62 0.65 17.09
N GLY A 104 -17.87 0.32 17.41
CA GLY A 104 -18.35 0.13 18.78
C GLY A 104 -18.76 1.42 19.51
N VAL A 105 -18.62 2.59 18.88
CA VAL A 105 -19.02 3.88 19.46
C VAL A 105 -20.17 4.47 18.64
N GLY A 106 -21.25 4.90 19.31
CA GLY A 106 -22.39 5.56 18.65
C GLY A 106 -23.15 4.69 17.63
N GLY A 107 -23.07 3.35 17.75
CA GLY A 107 -23.71 2.41 16.82
C GLY A 107 -22.96 2.21 15.50
N SER A 108 -21.76 2.79 15.33
CA SER A 108 -20.92 2.52 14.17
C SER A 108 -20.25 1.15 14.27
N LEU A 109 -20.15 0.45 13.13
CA LEU A 109 -19.46 -0.84 13.00
C LEU A 109 -18.01 -0.69 12.50
N GLY A 110 -17.54 0.56 12.33
CA GLY A 110 -16.28 0.84 11.64
C GLY A 110 -16.39 0.55 10.14
N ASP A 111 -15.25 0.48 9.46
CA ASP A 111 -15.22 0.06 8.05
C ASP A 111 -15.39 -1.46 7.97
N ILE A 112 -16.64 -1.91 8.11
CA ILE A 112 -16.98 -3.32 8.17
C ILE A 112 -16.58 -4.07 6.90
N ALA A 113 -16.67 -3.42 5.73
CA ALA A 113 -16.25 -4.05 4.49
C ALA A 113 -14.74 -4.28 4.47
N GLN A 114 -13.95 -3.30 4.89
CA GLN A 114 -12.50 -3.47 5.01
C GLN A 114 -12.14 -4.59 5.98
N ILE A 115 -12.78 -4.65 7.16
CA ILE A 115 -12.52 -5.69 8.16
C ILE A 115 -12.84 -7.09 7.60
N VAL A 116 -14.04 -7.28 7.04
CA VAL A 116 -14.52 -8.58 6.56
C VAL A 116 -13.73 -9.05 5.34
N VAL A 117 -13.51 -8.18 4.36
CA VAL A 117 -12.74 -8.52 3.14
C VAL A 117 -11.30 -8.83 3.52
N CYS A 118 -10.68 -8.03 4.38
CA CYS A 118 -9.30 -8.27 4.79
C CYS A 118 -9.17 -9.61 5.56
N GLY A 119 -10.11 -9.94 6.44
CA GLY A 119 -10.15 -11.25 7.11
C GLY A 119 -10.26 -12.44 6.14
N ALA A 120 -11.13 -12.33 5.13
CA ALA A 120 -11.24 -13.34 4.08
C ALA A 120 -9.94 -13.46 3.25
N CYS A 121 -9.31 -12.32 2.91
CA CYS A 121 -8.05 -12.26 2.20
C CYS A 121 -6.91 -12.91 2.99
N VAL A 122 -6.85 -12.75 4.33
CA VAL A 122 -5.87 -13.45 5.17
C VAL A 122 -6.01 -14.97 5.00
N GLY A 123 -7.23 -15.51 5.07
CA GLY A 123 -7.48 -16.93 4.86
C GLY A 123 -7.03 -17.41 3.47
N PHE A 124 -7.34 -16.65 2.42
CA PHE A 124 -6.92 -16.94 1.06
C PHE A 124 -5.38 -16.91 0.89
N VAL A 125 -4.71 -15.91 1.45
CA VAL A 125 -3.24 -15.76 1.36
C VAL A 125 -2.53 -16.87 2.15
N LEU A 126 -3.05 -17.26 3.31
CA LEU A 126 -2.52 -18.39 4.07
C LEU A 126 -2.72 -19.72 3.34
N TRP A 127 -3.87 -19.89 2.67
CA TRP A 127 -4.09 -21.02 1.78
C TRP A 127 -3.06 -21.03 0.63
N LEU A 128 -2.85 -19.90 -0.06
CA LEU A 128 -1.80 -19.79 -1.09
C LEU A 128 -0.41 -20.14 -0.53
N ALA A 129 -0.07 -19.68 0.67
CA ALA A 129 1.20 -20.00 1.34
C ALA A 129 1.34 -21.48 1.74
N SER A 130 0.24 -22.25 1.72
CA SER A 130 0.23 -23.70 1.95
C SER A 130 0.35 -24.52 0.67
N VAL A 131 0.07 -23.91 -0.50
CA VAL A 131 0.22 -24.57 -1.80
C VAL A 131 1.72 -24.79 -2.07
N PRO A 132 2.16 -26.01 -2.37
CA PRO A 132 3.57 -26.29 -2.60
C PRO A 132 4.06 -25.58 -3.88
N LEU A 133 5.19 -24.91 -3.77
CA LEU A 133 6.00 -24.50 -4.91
C LEU A 133 7.02 -25.63 -5.17
N GLN A 134 7.10 -26.11 -6.40
CA GLN A 134 8.07 -27.14 -6.81
C GLN A 134 9.45 -26.52 -7.05
N LEU A 135 10.01 -25.93 -6.00
CA LEU A 135 11.28 -25.20 -6.02
C LEU A 135 12.31 -25.92 -5.14
N LYS A 136 13.59 -25.60 -5.33
CA LYS A 136 14.63 -25.91 -4.34
C LYS A 136 14.23 -25.33 -2.98
N ASP A 137 14.57 -26.02 -1.89
CA ASP A 137 14.12 -25.70 -0.53
C ASP A 137 14.35 -24.22 -0.16
N ASP A 138 15.51 -23.66 -0.52
CA ASP A 138 15.85 -22.27 -0.22
C ASP A 138 15.06 -21.26 -1.07
N THR A 139 14.92 -21.52 -2.38
CA THR A 139 14.13 -20.68 -3.30
C THR A 139 12.63 -20.73 -3.01
N CYS A 140 12.15 -21.84 -2.45
CA CYS A 140 10.78 -21.99 -1.98
C CYS A 140 10.54 -21.12 -0.73
N SER A 141 11.51 -21.12 0.20
CA SER A 141 11.43 -20.48 1.50
C SER A 141 11.12 -18.98 1.42
N TRP A 142 11.91 -18.18 0.71
CA TRP A 142 11.69 -16.72 0.66
C TRP A 142 10.45 -16.25 -0.12
N ARG A 143 10.02 -16.97 -1.18
CA ARG A 143 8.79 -16.66 -1.92
C ARG A 143 7.59 -16.89 -1.01
N ARG A 144 7.65 -17.95 -0.20
CA ARG A 144 6.70 -18.23 0.86
C ARG A 144 6.74 -17.18 1.96
N THR A 145 7.92 -16.75 2.41
CA THR A 145 8.09 -15.67 3.39
C THR A 145 7.43 -14.37 2.95
N ARG A 146 7.49 -14.02 1.65
CA ARG A 146 6.76 -12.86 1.10
C ARG A 146 5.25 -13.01 1.25
N ILE A 147 4.68 -14.16 0.85
CA ILE A 147 3.22 -14.39 0.93
C ILE A 147 2.75 -14.41 2.38
N GLN A 148 3.51 -15.06 3.28
CA GLN A 148 3.24 -15.05 4.72
C GLN A 148 3.33 -13.63 5.31
N GLY A 149 4.35 -12.87 4.94
CA GLY A 149 4.51 -11.49 5.35
C GLY A 149 3.35 -10.61 4.89
N PHE A 150 2.83 -10.82 3.68
CA PHE A 150 1.63 -10.13 3.19
C PHE A 150 0.39 -10.46 4.03
N ALA A 151 0.21 -11.71 4.49
CA ALA A 151 -0.86 -12.05 5.43
C ALA A 151 -0.73 -11.30 6.76
N VAL A 152 0.49 -11.12 7.28
CA VAL A 152 0.74 -10.30 8.48
C VAL A 152 0.40 -8.83 8.22
N THR A 153 0.78 -8.28 7.07
CA THR A 153 0.40 -6.91 6.66
C THR A 153 -1.13 -6.74 6.65
N LEU A 154 -1.89 -7.71 6.13
CA LEU A 154 -3.35 -7.66 6.14
C LEU A 154 -3.93 -7.60 7.57
N ILE A 155 -3.39 -8.35 8.53
CA ILE A 155 -3.82 -8.27 9.94
C ILE A 155 -3.62 -6.84 10.48
N PHE A 156 -2.46 -6.23 10.22
CA PHE A 156 -2.20 -4.85 10.62
C PHE A 156 -3.05 -3.84 9.85
N LYS A 157 -3.42 -4.13 8.59
CA LYS A 157 -4.34 -3.32 7.80
C LYS A 157 -5.73 -3.24 8.44
N ILE A 158 -6.24 -4.32 9.02
CA ILE A 158 -7.49 -4.33 9.80
C ILE A 158 -7.40 -3.34 10.97
N LEU A 159 -6.31 -3.41 11.75
CA LEU A 159 -6.16 -2.59 12.95
C LEU A 159 -5.98 -1.10 12.65
N THR A 160 -5.31 -0.78 11.54
CA THR A 160 -4.93 0.59 11.17
C THR A 160 -5.98 1.30 10.32
N THR A 161 -6.67 0.58 9.43
CA THR A 161 -7.64 1.16 8.47
C THR A 161 -9.08 0.71 8.68
N GLY A 162 -9.34 -0.21 9.63
CA GLY A 162 -10.69 -0.70 9.93
C GLY A 162 -11.49 0.19 10.89
N ASN A 163 -10.95 1.34 11.32
CA ASN A 163 -11.56 2.24 12.32
C ASN A 163 -11.90 1.55 13.65
N VAL A 164 -11.06 0.60 14.08
CA VAL A 164 -11.22 -0.14 15.35
C VAL A 164 -10.62 0.63 16.52
N LEU A 165 -9.47 1.25 16.30
CA LEU A 165 -8.73 2.00 17.31
C LEU A 165 -9.15 3.47 17.33
N GLN A 166 -9.00 4.12 18.49
CA GLN A 166 -9.30 5.53 18.65
C GLN A 166 -8.31 6.39 17.88
N GLN A 167 -8.83 7.40 17.18
CA GLN A 167 -8.01 8.40 16.51
C GLN A 167 -7.10 9.13 17.52
N GLY A 168 -5.82 9.30 17.16
CA GLY A 168 -4.83 9.95 18.02
C GLY A 168 -4.36 9.14 19.23
N SER A 169 -4.82 7.89 19.39
CA SER A 169 -4.33 7.02 20.47
C SER A 169 -2.93 6.49 20.20
N ALA A 170 -2.15 6.30 21.27
CA ALA A 170 -0.83 5.67 21.18
C ALA A 170 -0.89 4.27 20.53
N ALA A 171 -1.97 3.52 20.75
CA ALA A 171 -2.19 2.20 20.16
C ALA A 171 -2.32 2.26 18.63
N LEU A 172 -3.10 3.22 18.10
CA LEU A 172 -3.23 3.42 16.66
C LEU A 172 -1.90 3.84 16.04
N SER A 173 -1.18 4.75 16.70
CA SER A 173 0.13 5.20 16.24
C SER A 173 1.15 4.06 16.16
N VAL A 174 1.32 3.29 17.23
CA VAL A 174 2.28 2.15 17.26
C VAL A 174 1.92 1.10 16.21
N THR A 175 0.64 0.76 16.09
CA THR A 175 0.19 -0.26 15.13
C THR A 175 0.36 0.22 13.69
N SER A 176 0.14 1.51 13.42
CA SER A 176 0.39 2.12 12.12
C SER A 176 1.87 2.13 11.75
N SER A 177 2.75 2.43 12.70
CA SER A 177 4.19 2.36 12.49
C SER A 177 4.68 0.96 12.15
N ILE A 178 4.18 -0.06 12.86
CA ILE A 178 4.49 -1.47 12.54
C ILE A 178 3.96 -1.82 11.15
N HIS A 179 2.74 -1.41 10.81
CA HIS A 179 2.15 -1.66 9.51
C HIS A 179 3.00 -1.06 8.37
N LEU A 180 3.45 0.19 8.51
CA LEU A 180 4.36 0.83 7.54
C LEU A 180 5.71 0.11 7.46
N GLY A 181 6.27 -0.31 8.60
CA GLY A 181 7.46 -1.17 8.65
C GLY A 181 7.30 -2.45 7.84
N LEU A 182 6.16 -3.14 7.99
CA LEU A 182 5.85 -4.35 7.24
C LEU A 182 5.73 -4.10 5.74
N LEU A 183 5.12 -2.99 5.31
CA LEU A 183 5.06 -2.62 3.88
C LEU A 183 6.46 -2.42 3.28
N SER A 184 7.35 -1.76 4.02
CA SER A 184 8.74 -1.56 3.61
C SER A 184 9.54 -2.87 3.57
N LEU A 185 9.32 -3.77 4.54
CA LEU A 185 9.87 -5.12 4.53
C LEU A 185 9.40 -5.93 3.31
N MET A 186 8.10 -5.87 2.98
CA MET A 186 7.55 -6.58 1.81
C MET A 186 8.14 -6.05 0.51
N ALA A 187 8.35 -4.74 0.41
CA ALA A 187 9.02 -4.09 -0.70
C ALA A 187 10.48 -4.56 -0.84
N TRP A 188 11.21 -4.67 0.27
CA TRP A 188 12.58 -5.19 0.27
C TRP A 188 12.66 -6.64 -0.22
N ILE A 189 11.77 -7.51 0.26
CA ILE A 189 11.74 -8.92 -0.15
C ILE A 189 11.50 -9.05 -1.66
N LEU A 190 10.65 -8.20 -2.25
CA LEU A 190 10.48 -8.16 -3.71
C LEU A 190 11.78 -7.78 -4.43
N LEU A 191 12.50 -6.75 -3.96
CA LEU A 191 13.76 -6.33 -4.58
C LEU A 191 14.86 -7.38 -4.51
N VAL A 192 14.94 -8.12 -3.39
CA VAL A 192 15.87 -9.25 -3.28
C VAL A 192 15.48 -10.36 -4.24
N ASN A 193 14.18 -10.67 -4.38
CA ASN A 193 13.71 -11.65 -5.35
C ASN A 193 14.07 -11.25 -6.80
N ALA A 194 13.91 -9.97 -7.16
CA ALA A 194 14.35 -9.46 -8.47
C ALA A 194 15.87 -9.54 -8.65
N SER A 195 16.65 -9.21 -7.62
CA SER A 195 18.12 -9.29 -7.66
C SER A 195 18.61 -10.71 -7.94
N VAL A 196 17.95 -11.71 -7.37
CA VAL A 196 18.26 -13.12 -7.58
C VAL A 196 17.86 -13.57 -8.97
N ALA A 197 16.68 -13.14 -9.45
CA ALA A 197 16.27 -13.42 -10.83
C ALA A 197 17.24 -12.81 -11.87
N PHE A 198 17.85 -11.67 -11.55
CA PHE A 198 18.89 -11.04 -12.36
C PHE A 198 20.28 -11.67 -12.19
N GLN A 199 20.40 -12.73 -11.39
CA GLN A 199 21.66 -13.43 -11.09
C GLN A 199 22.72 -12.54 -10.40
N LEU A 200 22.30 -11.46 -9.71
CA LEU A 200 23.22 -10.65 -8.87
C LEU A 200 23.58 -11.36 -7.58
N LEU A 201 22.66 -12.17 -7.08
CA LEU A 201 22.81 -12.98 -5.88
C LEU A 201 22.59 -14.44 -6.27
N GLU A 202 23.49 -15.30 -5.81
CA GLU A 202 23.36 -16.75 -6.01
C GLU A 202 22.15 -17.26 -5.22
N ASP A 203 21.23 -17.92 -5.93
CA ASP A 203 20.03 -18.50 -5.34
C ASP A 203 20.39 -19.56 -4.28
N GLY A 204 19.82 -19.44 -3.07
CA GLY A 204 20.13 -20.30 -1.92
C GLY A 204 21.49 -20.05 -1.23
N SER A 205 22.28 -19.06 -1.68
CA SER A 205 23.55 -18.76 -1.00
C SER A 205 23.34 -18.12 0.38
N PRO A 206 24.25 -18.36 1.36
CA PRO A 206 24.19 -17.71 2.66
C PRO A 206 24.23 -16.17 2.58
N SER A 207 24.92 -15.63 1.57
CA SER A 207 24.98 -14.19 1.31
C SER A 207 23.63 -13.64 0.85
N ALA A 208 22.91 -14.34 -0.03
CA ALA A 208 21.55 -13.95 -0.43
C ALA A 208 20.57 -13.96 0.76
N LEU A 209 20.66 -14.96 1.64
CA LEU A 209 19.86 -15.02 2.86
C LEU A 209 20.21 -13.88 3.83
N LEU A 210 21.49 -13.54 3.98
CA LEU A 210 21.92 -12.41 4.80
C LEU A 210 21.34 -11.09 4.26
N VAL A 211 21.41 -10.84 2.96
CA VAL A 211 20.84 -9.64 2.33
C VAL A 211 19.32 -9.59 2.52
N LEU A 212 18.63 -10.72 2.39
CA LEU A 212 17.20 -10.82 2.64
C LEU A 212 16.83 -10.42 4.07
N TYR A 213 17.42 -11.10 5.07
CA TYR A 213 17.03 -10.92 6.47
C TYR A 213 17.59 -9.64 7.09
N ALA A 214 18.88 -9.34 6.88
CA ALA A 214 19.49 -8.14 7.44
C ALA A 214 18.94 -6.88 6.76
N GLY A 215 18.86 -6.87 5.43
CA GLY A 215 18.27 -5.75 4.69
C GLY A 215 16.78 -5.59 4.98
N GLY A 216 16.05 -6.70 5.17
CA GLY A 216 14.64 -6.66 5.56
C GLY A 216 14.46 -6.09 6.96
N ALA A 217 15.29 -6.51 7.93
CA ALA A 217 15.27 -5.96 9.28
C ALA A 217 15.60 -4.46 9.29
N VAL A 218 16.54 -4.01 8.47
CA VAL A 218 16.85 -2.59 8.30
C VAL A 218 15.67 -1.83 7.69
N ALA A 219 15.10 -2.32 6.58
CA ALA A 219 13.95 -1.68 5.92
C ALA A 219 12.74 -1.55 6.87
N PHE A 220 12.44 -2.62 7.61
CA PHE A 220 11.40 -2.65 8.63
C PHE A 220 11.68 -1.64 9.75
N THR A 221 12.86 -1.75 10.37
CA THR A 221 13.20 -0.98 11.58
C THR A 221 13.30 0.50 11.26
N LEU A 222 13.92 0.89 10.14
CA LEU A 222 13.98 2.29 9.73
C LEU A 222 12.57 2.86 9.51
N SER A 223 11.74 2.19 8.72
CA SER A 223 10.40 2.72 8.40
C SER A 223 9.50 2.78 9.64
N ALA A 224 9.55 1.75 10.50
CA ALA A 224 8.81 1.75 11.76
C ALA A 224 9.34 2.80 12.75
N PHE A 225 10.66 2.98 12.82
CA PHE A 225 11.29 4.00 13.68
C PHE A 225 10.87 5.40 13.26
N PHE A 226 11.00 5.76 11.98
CA PHE A 226 10.60 7.09 11.51
C PHE A 226 9.10 7.34 11.70
N ALA A 227 8.26 6.31 11.55
CA ALA A 227 6.83 6.44 11.80
C ALA A 227 6.51 6.63 13.30
N LEU A 228 7.22 5.93 14.19
CA LEU A 228 7.12 6.14 15.64
C LEU A 228 7.65 7.51 16.07
N ASP A 229 8.76 7.94 15.47
CA ASP A 229 9.36 9.24 15.72
C ASP A 229 8.40 10.37 15.38
N GLN A 230 7.73 10.28 14.21
CA GLN A 230 6.69 11.24 13.84
C GLN A 230 5.49 11.22 14.81
N ALA A 231 5.15 10.05 15.34
CA ALA A 231 4.00 9.92 16.23
C ALA A 231 4.25 10.39 17.67
N PHE A 232 5.48 10.26 18.17
CA PHE A 232 5.82 10.52 19.57
C PHE A 232 6.86 11.64 19.78
N GLY A 233 7.43 12.18 18.71
CA GLY A 233 8.46 13.22 18.78
C GLY A 233 9.72 12.74 19.52
N ILE A 234 10.21 11.55 19.18
CA ILE A 234 11.37 10.94 19.88
C ILE A 234 12.65 11.74 19.57
N SER A 235 12.74 12.32 18.38
CA SER A 235 13.83 13.14 17.90
C SER A 235 13.36 14.54 17.52
N GLU A 236 14.20 15.54 17.82
CA GLU A 236 13.95 16.94 17.44
C GLU A 236 14.21 17.21 15.95
N LEU A 237 14.81 16.24 15.23
CA LEU A 237 15.23 16.41 13.84
C LEU A 237 14.05 16.37 12.85
N PHE A 238 12.95 15.73 13.23
CA PHE A 238 11.71 15.61 12.45
C PHE A 238 10.48 16.07 13.25
N ALA A 239 10.70 16.83 14.33
CA ALA A 239 9.63 17.30 15.19
C ALA A 239 8.68 18.22 14.42
N PHE A 240 7.38 17.97 14.61
CA PHE A 240 6.32 18.87 14.19
C PHE A 240 6.42 20.14 15.05
N GLU A 241 6.63 21.31 14.43
CA GLU A 241 6.72 22.57 15.19
C GLU A 241 5.30 23.00 15.61
N PRO A 242 4.91 22.87 16.89
CA PRO A 242 3.54 23.14 17.32
C PRO A 242 3.38 24.65 17.51
N GLY A 243 2.92 25.36 16.48
CA GLY A 243 2.70 26.81 16.58
C GLY A 243 2.53 27.56 15.26
N SER A 244 2.84 26.92 14.13
CA SER A 244 2.64 27.49 12.81
C SER A 244 1.39 26.86 12.20
N ALA A 245 0.29 27.61 12.16
CA ALA A 245 -0.98 27.16 11.57
C ALA A 245 -0.92 27.18 10.02
N SER A 246 0.08 26.53 9.43
CA SER A 246 0.33 26.47 8.00
C SER A 246 0.27 25.01 7.52
N GLU A 247 -0.48 24.77 6.43
CA GLU A 247 -0.66 23.46 5.77
C GLU A 247 0.64 22.73 5.41
N ARG A 248 1.77 23.45 5.42
CA ARG A 248 3.12 22.88 5.20
C ARG A 248 3.63 22.04 6.36
N ASP A 249 3.10 22.20 7.57
CA ASP A 249 3.62 21.49 8.75
C ASP A 249 3.07 20.06 8.83
N LEU A 250 1.97 19.75 8.13
CA LEU A 250 1.36 18.42 8.04
C LEU A 250 2.09 17.47 7.07
N VAL A 251 3.12 17.95 6.37
CA VAL A 251 3.88 17.16 5.40
C VAL A 251 5.18 16.72 6.06
N ASN A 252 5.32 15.42 6.33
CA ASN A 252 6.62 14.82 6.63
C ASN A 252 7.13 14.11 5.36
N GLU A 253 8.19 14.67 4.75
CA GLU A 253 8.79 14.15 3.53
C GLU A 253 9.34 12.73 3.72
N ALA A 254 9.89 12.41 4.90
CA ALA A 254 10.40 11.08 5.21
C ALA A 254 9.26 10.05 5.23
N MET A 255 8.10 10.38 5.79
CA MET A 255 6.93 9.50 5.77
C MET A 255 6.36 9.29 4.37
N MET A 256 6.37 10.33 3.53
CA MET A 256 5.99 10.19 2.13
C MET A 256 6.95 9.26 1.38
N VAL A 257 8.26 9.40 1.60
CA VAL A 257 9.25 8.55 0.92
C VAL A 257 9.16 7.11 1.41
N LEU A 258 9.15 6.87 2.72
CA LEU A 258 9.22 5.52 3.29
C LEU A 258 7.88 4.78 3.23
N GLY A 259 6.77 5.48 3.43
CA GLY A 259 5.43 4.89 3.46
C GLY A 259 4.78 4.75 2.08
N LEU A 260 5.17 5.58 1.11
CA LEU A 260 4.57 5.58 -0.23
C LEU A 260 5.60 5.37 -1.34
N LEU A 261 6.61 6.23 -1.47
CA LEU A 261 7.48 6.18 -2.65
C LEU A 261 8.32 4.90 -2.72
N TRP A 262 8.88 4.48 -1.58
CA TRP A 262 9.74 3.31 -1.48
C TRP A 262 9.02 2.00 -1.86
N PRO A 263 7.86 1.64 -1.25
CA PRO A 263 7.16 0.41 -1.63
C PRO A 263 6.71 0.40 -3.09
N TYR A 264 6.25 1.55 -3.60
CA TYR A 264 5.75 1.65 -4.97
C TYR A 264 6.89 1.56 -5.98
N THR A 265 8.01 2.22 -5.72
CA THR A 265 9.22 2.12 -6.53
C THR A 265 9.73 0.69 -6.54
N ALA A 266 9.73 0.00 -5.40
CA ALA A 266 10.14 -1.41 -5.34
C ALA A 266 9.27 -2.31 -6.23
N VAL A 267 7.95 -2.12 -6.24
CA VAL A 267 7.03 -2.88 -7.12
C VAL A 267 7.31 -2.59 -8.59
N VAL A 268 7.53 -1.32 -8.97
CA VAL A 268 7.84 -0.95 -10.35
C VAL A 268 9.19 -1.54 -10.79
N VAL A 269 10.24 -1.38 -9.98
CA VAL A 269 11.56 -1.95 -10.25
C VAL A 269 11.48 -3.47 -10.36
N TYR A 270 10.76 -4.12 -9.45
CA TYR A 270 10.52 -5.55 -9.50
C TYR A 270 9.88 -5.98 -10.83
N PHE A 271 8.79 -5.32 -11.23
CA PHE A 271 8.11 -5.60 -12.48
C PHE A 271 9.03 -5.41 -13.69
N LEU A 272 9.79 -4.32 -13.75
CA LEU A 272 10.71 -4.05 -14.86
C LEU A 272 11.84 -5.08 -14.96
N VAL A 273 12.44 -5.46 -13.82
CA VAL A 273 13.49 -6.49 -13.79
C VAL A 273 12.93 -7.84 -14.18
N MET A 274 11.78 -8.26 -13.64
CA MET A 274 11.17 -9.54 -13.99
C MET A 274 10.71 -9.57 -15.45
N ALA A 275 10.15 -8.48 -15.97
CA ALA A 275 9.78 -8.36 -17.36
C ALA A 275 11.01 -8.50 -18.27
N TYR A 276 12.13 -7.85 -17.91
CA TYR A 276 13.38 -7.97 -18.63
C TYR A 276 13.92 -9.41 -18.61
N VAL A 277 13.99 -10.05 -17.43
CA VAL A 277 14.51 -11.41 -17.29
C VAL A 277 13.64 -12.40 -18.06
N VAL A 278 12.33 -12.36 -17.89
CA VAL A 278 11.41 -13.29 -18.54
C VAL A 278 11.42 -13.12 -20.07
N TYR A 279 11.33 -11.87 -20.55
CA TYR A 279 11.26 -11.60 -21.98
C TYR A 279 12.59 -11.79 -22.72
N PHE A 280 13.70 -11.28 -22.17
CA PHE A 280 14.99 -11.30 -22.87
C PHE A 280 15.86 -12.51 -22.53
N ARG A 281 15.81 -13.02 -21.28
CA ARG A 281 16.67 -14.14 -20.84
C ARG A 281 15.97 -15.47 -21.04
N LEU A 282 14.74 -15.62 -20.55
CA LEU A 282 13.99 -16.88 -20.68
C LEU A 282 13.27 -17.00 -22.03
N ARG A 283 12.98 -15.88 -22.71
CA ARG A 283 12.21 -15.83 -23.97
C ARG A 283 10.82 -16.46 -23.87
N GLU A 284 10.26 -16.49 -22.66
CA GLU A 284 8.94 -17.05 -22.38
C GLU A 284 7.90 -15.96 -22.19
N THR A 285 6.78 -16.05 -22.91
CA THR A 285 5.75 -15.00 -22.86
C THR A 285 4.67 -15.27 -21.81
N ARG A 286 4.48 -16.54 -21.44
CA ARG A 286 3.44 -16.95 -20.49
C ARG A 286 3.64 -16.38 -19.08
N PRO A 287 4.84 -16.43 -18.47
CA PRO A 287 5.06 -15.82 -17.15
C PRO A 287 4.94 -14.30 -17.18
N LEU A 288 5.32 -13.66 -18.30
CA LEU A 288 5.25 -12.21 -18.47
C LEU A 288 3.81 -11.72 -18.34
N VAL A 289 2.85 -12.41 -18.97
CA VAL A 289 1.42 -12.06 -18.86
C VAL A 289 0.96 -12.05 -17.40
N TRP A 290 1.35 -13.05 -16.59
CA TRP A 290 0.99 -13.10 -15.18
C TRP A 290 1.62 -11.97 -14.35
N PHE A 291 2.89 -11.62 -14.61
CA PHE A 291 3.52 -10.45 -13.97
C PHE A 291 2.82 -9.14 -14.35
N THR A 292 2.46 -8.97 -15.63
CA THR A 292 1.74 -7.78 -16.09
C THR A 292 0.36 -7.68 -15.47
N VAL A 293 -0.41 -8.77 -15.46
CA VAL A 293 -1.74 -8.81 -14.82
C VAL A 293 -1.61 -8.48 -13.33
N SER A 294 -0.65 -9.07 -12.62
CA SER A 294 -0.35 -8.74 -11.22
C SER A 294 -0.09 -7.25 -11.00
N PHE A 295 0.78 -6.64 -11.82
CA PHE A 295 1.13 -5.23 -11.73
C PHE A 295 -0.09 -4.32 -11.99
N LEU A 296 -0.92 -4.66 -12.99
CA LEU A 296 -2.14 -3.91 -13.29
C LEU A 296 -3.14 -3.96 -12.15
N PHE A 297 -3.33 -5.12 -11.51
CA PHE A 297 -4.19 -5.23 -10.32
C PHE A 297 -3.67 -4.41 -9.14
N PHE A 298 -2.36 -4.40 -8.90
CA PHE A 298 -1.76 -3.54 -7.88
C PHE A 298 -2.02 -2.06 -8.19
N ALA A 299 -1.73 -1.61 -9.42
CA ALA A 299 -1.95 -0.23 -9.84
C ALA A 299 -3.43 0.19 -9.75
N ALA A 300 -4.34 -0.71 -10.14
CA ALA A 300 -5.78 -0.50 -10.01
C ALA A 300 -6.23 -0.40 -8.54
N GLY A 301 -5.64 -1.21 -7.64
CA GLY A 301 -5.86 -1.11 -6.19
C GLY A 301 -5.50 0.25 -5.63
N GLN A 302 -4.30 0.74 -5.98
CA GLN A 302 -3.86 2.06 -5.52
C GLN A 302 -4.71 3.19 -6.12
N ALA A 303 -5.05 3.11 -7.41
CA ALA A 303 -5.97 4.06 -8.02
C ALA A 303 -7.34 4.06 -7.33
N ALA A 304 -7.89 2.88 -7.00
CA ALA A 304 -9.14 2.77 -6.26
C ALA A 304 -9.04 3.42 -4.87
N GLN A 305 -7.97 3.15 -4.12
CA GLN A 305 -7.75 3.74 -2.81
C GLN A 305 -7.77 5.27 -2.87
N PHE A 306 -7.07 5.87 -3.83
CA PHE A 306 -6.92 7.32 -3.91
C PHE A 306 -8.11 8.03 -4.54
N LEU A 307 -8.71 7.48 -5.60
CA LEU A 307 -9.80 8.14 -6.32
C LEU A 307 -11.19 7.81 -5.76
N ALA A 308 -11.41 6.60 -5.26
CA ALA A 308 -12.75 6.12 -4.95
C ALA A 308 -13.16 6.32 -3.47
N SER A 309 -12.22 6.60 -2.55
CA SER A 309 -12.54 6.65 -1.11
C SER A 309 -13.59 7.70 -0.74
N GLN A 310 -13.46 8.95 -1.22
CA GLN A 310 -14.42 10.02 -0.94
C GLN A 310 -15.81 9.77 -1.57
N PRO A 311 -15.94 9.46 -2.87
CA PRO A 311 -17.26 9.23 -3.47
C PRO A 311 -17.96 8.01 -2.87
N LEU A 312 -17.24 6.92 -2.55
CA LEU A 312 -17.84 5.75 -1.91
C LEU A 312 -18.33 6.06 -0.48
N CYS A 313 -17.58 6.84 0.28
CA CYS A 313 -18.00 7.25 1.61
C CYS A 313 -19.30 8.07 1.57
N LYS A 314 -19.42 9.01 0.62
CA LYS A 314 -20.63 9.83 0.45
C LYS A 314 -21.84 9.02 0.03
N ILE A 315 -21.67 8.06 -0.90
CA ILE A 315 -22.77 7.21 -1.39
C ILE A 315 -23.22 6.19 -0.34
N SER A 316 -22.31 5.76 0.55
CA SER A 316 -22.58 4.75 1.57
C SER A 316 -23.03 5.32 2.92
N ASP A 317 -23.36 6.61 3.00
CA ASP A 317 -23.69 7.32 4.24
C ASP A 317 -22.63 7.11 5.34
N ALA A 318 -21.35 7.28 4.99
CA ALA A 318 -20.22 7.15 5.91
C ALA A 318 -20.07 5.74 6.53
N ARG A 319 -20.39 4.69 5.77
CA ARG A 319 -20.24 3.28 6.21
C ARG A 319 -19.07 2.55 5.55
N LEU A 320 -18.66 2.96 4.35
CA LEU A 320 -17.69 2.22 3.53
C LEU A 320 -16.65 3.18 2.92
N THR A 321 -15.39 2.77 2.88
CA THR A 321 -14.34 3.44 2.10
C THR A 321 -13.83 2.56 0.96
N ALA A 322 -12.97 3.07 0.07
CA ALA A 322 -12.37 2.24 -0.98
C ALA A 322 -11.27 1.28 -0.45
N GLY A 323 -11.01 1.27 0.87
CA GLY A 323 -10.05 0.38 1.53
C GLY A 323 -10.27 -1.09 1.20
N PHE A 324 -11.52 -1.55 1.24
CA PHE A 324 -11.85 -2.96 0.95
C PHE A 324 -11.52 -3.33 -0.50
N LEU A 325 -11.76 -2.42 -1.45
CA LEU A 325 -11.51 -2.65 -2.86
C LEU A 325 -10.01 -2.69 -3.13
N ASN A 326 -9.25 -1.80 -2.51
CA ASN A 326 -7.79 -1.84 -2.57
C ASN A 326 -7.25 -3.17 -2.01
N THR A 327 -7.72 -3.59 -0.83
CA THR A 327 -7.32 -4.87 -0.22
C THR A 327 -7.62 -6.07 -1.12
N LEU A 328 -8.80 -6.09 -1.77
CA LEU A 328 -9.16 -7.15 -2.69
C LEU A 328 -8.22 -7.18 -3.90
N LEU A 329 -7.99 -6.03 -4.54
CA LEU A 329 -7.15 -5.92 -5.74
C LEU A 329 -5.66 -6.20 -5.44
N GLU A 330 -5.14 -5.74 -4.29
CA GLU A 330 -3.79 -6.09 -3.81
C GLU A 330 -3.66 -7.59 -3.53
N THR A 331 -4.71 -8.23 -2.99
CA THR A 331 -4.71 -9.67 -2.75
C THR A 331 -4.75 -10.46 -4.05
N VAL A 332 -5.56 -10.03 -5.03
CA VAL A 332 -5.56 -10.61 -6.38
C VAL A 332 -4.20 -10.42 -7.05
N SER A 333 -3.60 -9.23 -6.98
CA SER A 333 -2.24 -8.96 -7.45
C SER A 333 -1.23 -9.94 -6.83
N SER A 334 -1.26 -10.08 -5.50
CA SER A 334 -0.41 -11.01 -4.75
C SER A 334 -0.60 -12.47 -5.19
N GLY A 335 -1.84 -12.89 -5.47
CA GLY A 335 -2.15 -14.21 -6.01
C GLY A 335 -1.66 -14.41 -7.45
N MET A 336 -1.81 -13.42 -8.32
CA MET A 336 -1.30 -13.46 -9.69
C MET A 336 0.23 -13.50 -9.72
N LEU A 337 0.89 -12.81 -8.79
CA LEU A 337 2.33 -12.91 -8.59
C LEU A 337 2.76 -14.33 -8.19
N PHE A 338 2.01 -14.98 -7.29
CA PHE A 338 2.26 -16.38 -6.93
C PHE A 338 2.10 -17.32 -8.15
N VAL A 339 1.05 -17.12 -8.96
CA VAL A 339 0.87 -17.87 -10.21
C VAL A 339 2.02 -17.61 -11.19
N ALA A 340 2.50 -16.37 -11.31
CA ALA A 340 3.65 -16.04 -12.14
C ALA A 340 4.91 -16.80 -11.70
N TRP A 341 5.18 -16.85 -10.40
CA TRP A 341 6.30 -17.61 -9.84
C TRP A 341 6.21 -19.10 -10.11
N ARG A 342 5.01 -19.67 -10.06
CA ARG A 342 4.77 -21.08 -10.38
C ARG A 342 4.92 -21.34 -11.88
N SER A 343 4.49 -20.41 -12.73
CA SER A 343 4.61 -20.58 -14.19
C SER A 343 6.06 -20.61 -14.68
N ILE A 344 7.00 -19.93 -14.00
CA ILE A 344 8.43 -20.04 -14.32
C ILE A 344 8.96 -21.45 -14.05
N THR A 345 8.39 -22.17 -13.09
CA THR A 345 8.95 -23.45 -12.59
C THR A 345 8.33 -24.69 -13.22
N GLU A 346 7.16 -24.57 -13.84
CA GLU A 346 6.47 -25.73 -14.44
C GLU A 346 7.09 -26.14 -15.79
N ASP A 347 7.68 -25.20 -16.52
CA ASP A 347 8.22 -25.48 -17.87
C ASP A 347 9.55 -26.27 -17.80
N ASP A 348 10.40 -26.04 -16.80
CA ASP A 348 11.67 -26.78 -16.63
C ASP A 348 11.49 -28.30 -16.39
N TRP A 349 10.33 -28.74 -15.87
CA TRP A 349 10.11 -30.15 -15.49
C TRP A 349 9.64 -31.04 -16.64
N TYR A 350 8.94 -30.49 -17.64
CA TYR A 350 8.49 -31.28 -18.77
C TYR A 350 9.69 -31.77 -19.59
N ASP A 351 10.71 -30.93 -19.77
CA ASP A 351 11.89 -31.30 -20.56
C ASP A 351 12.73 -32.40 -19.90
N ASP A 352 12.86 -32.41 -18.56
CA ASP A 352 13.62 -33.44 -17.84
C ASP A 352 12.92 -34.81 -17.78
N VAL A 353 11.59 -34.82 -17.60
CA VAL A 353 10.81 -36.07 -17.52
C VAL A 353 10.70 -36.73 -18.89
N TYR A 354 10.46 -35.97 -19.96
CA TYR A 354 10.39 -36.53 -21.31
C TYR A 354 11.79 -36.82 -21.88
N GLY A 355 12.80 -36.02 -21.57
CA GLY A 355 14.20 -36.28 -21.96
C GLY A 355 14.76 -37.55 -21.34
N SER A 356 14.38 -37.89 -20.10
CA SER A 356 14.78 -39.15 -19.46
C SER A 356 14.03 -40.37 -20.01
N GLU A 357 12.77 -40.22 -20.41
CA GLU A 357 11.99 -41.30 -21.02
C GLU A 357 12.41 -41.59 -22.47
N GLU A 358 12.79 -40.56 -23.23
CA GLU A 358 13.41 -40.70 -24.55
C GLU A 358 14.85 -41.20 -24.47
N ALA A 359 15.64 -40.82 -23.46
CA ALA A 359 16.98 -41.38 -23.24
C ALA A 359 16.93 -42.87 -22.81
N LEU A 360 15.89 -43.28 -22.08
CA LEU A 360 15.66 -44.69 -21.73
C LEU A 360 15.08 -45.51 -22.90
N LYS A 361 14.35 -44.87 -23.83
CA LYS A 361 13.84 -45.51 -25.06
C LYS A 361 14.83 -45.44 -26.24
N GLY A 362 15.78 -44.51 -26.20
CA GLY A 362 16.74 -44.17 -27.25
C GLY A 362 18.15 -44.70 -26.96
N GLY A 363 18.27 -45.97 -26.59
CA GLY A 363 19.52 -46.68 -26.76
C GLY A 363 19.82 -46.83 -28.26
N ALA A 364 20.77 -46.01 -28.74
CA ALA A 364 21.41 -45.97 -30.06
C ALA A 364 20.82 -44.97 -31.08
N GLY A 365 21.53 -43.85 -31.29
CA GLY A 365 21.43 -43.07 -32.54
C GLY A 365 21.71 -41.57 -32.45
N GLU A 366 23.00 -41.21 -32.45
CA GLU A 366 23.64 -39.93 -32.83
C GLU A 366 23.30 -38.57 -32.16
N PRO A 367 24.30 -37.68 -31.99
CA PRO A 367 24.13 -36.37 -31.36
C PRO A 367 23.65 -35.31 -32.36
N TYR A 368 22.52 -34.66 -32.06
CA TYR A 368 22.09 -33.47 -32.78
C TYR A 368 22.87 -32.25 -32.27
N ALA A 369 23.72 -31.71 -33.13
CA ALA A 369 24.32 -30.40 -32.99
C ALA A 369 23.27 -29.32 -33.30
N TYR A 370 23.03 -28.41 -32.36
CA TYR A 370 22.24 -27.20 -32.61
C TYR A 370 23.19 -26.03 -32.84
N ALA A 371 23.26 -25.60 -34.10
CA ALA A 371 23.78 -24.30 -34.49
C ALA A 371 22.60 -23.34 -34.69
N TYR A 372 22.81 -22.10 -34.20
CA TYR A 372 22.01 -20.86 -34.30
C TYR A 372 21.00 -20.57 -33.20
#